data_AF-A0A2K0XY96-F1
#
_entry.id   AF-A0A2K0XY96-F1
#
_cell.length_a   1.000
_cell.length_b   1.000
_cell.length_c   1.000
_cell.angle_alpha   90.00
_cell.angle_beta   90.00
_cell.angle_gamma   90.00
#
_symmetry.space_group_name_H-M   'P 1'
#
loop_
_entity.id
_entity.type
_entity.pdbx_description
1 polymer ?
#
loop_
_entity_poly.entity_id
_entity_poly.type
_entity_poly.pdbx_seq_one_letter_code
_entity_poly.pdbx_strand_id
1 'polypeptide(L)'
;MFGMIKHDELLQKHFIFAGTFEMSERASPFMRNRPRDISAENWKMECGESHDVRVPKNIDPCPDAAVYCWVARADATVTGTIKYVGKAGKGVRKRHGQHQNGFTGSSAGLKNARLLRAAFRDGYQVELWFRKATKAEVFGLGVTLQSVEEEALIEHLQPEWNVNGCRKFDGTLL
;
A
#
# COMPACT_ATOMS: atom_id res chain seq x y z
N MET A 1 -25.07 -8.17 14.91
CA MET A 1 -24.92 -7.10 13.90
C MET A 1 -23.78 -6.21 14.38
N PHE A 2 -22.55 -6.46 13.94
CA PHE A 2 -21.42 -5.59 14.30
C PHE A 2 -21.54 -4.31 13.47
N GLY A 3 -21.58 -3.14 14.11
CA GLY A 3 -21.63 -1.87 13.41
C GLY A 3 -20.40 -1.72 12.50
N MET A 4 -20.61 -1.35 11.24
CA MET A 4 -19.52 -1.00 10.33
C MET A 4 -18.77 0.19 10.93
N ILE A 5 -17.53 -0.03 11.38
CA ILE A 5 -16.65 1.06 11.80
C ILE A 5 -16.32 1.88 10.56
N LYS A 6 -16.56 3.19 10.60
CA LYS A 6 -16.19 4.08 9.49
C LYS A 6 -14.66 4.10 9.35
N HIS A 7 -14.15 4.11 8.12
CA HIS A 7 -12.70 4.02 7.84
C HIS A 7 -11.88 5.07 8.61
N ASP A 8 -12.38 6.31 8.72
CA ASP A 8 -11.69 7.36 9.48
C ASP A 8 -11.61 7.08 10.98
N GLU A 9 -12.66 6.54 11.59
CA GLU A 9 -12.65 6.22 13.02
C GLU A 9 -11.62 5.12 13.30
N LEU A 10 -11.54 4.11 12.42
CA LEU A 10 -10.53 3.07 12.49
C LEU A 10 -9.11 3.65 12.37
N LEU A 11 -8.87 4.55 11.40
CA LEU A 11 -7.57 5.18 11.22
C LEU A 11 -7.18 6.05 12.42
N GLN A 12 -8.05 6.96 12.86
CA GLN A 12 -7.75 7.90 13.94
C GLN A 12 -7.54 7.21 15.29
N LYS A 13 -8.27 6.13 15.56
CA LYS A 13 -8.20 5.43 16.84
C LYS A 13 -7.04 4.44 16.91
N HIS A 14 -6.66 3.86 15.78
CA HIS A 14 -5.79 2.68 15.78
C HIS A 14 -4.51 2.82 14.97
N PHE A 15 -4.39 3.83 14.12
CA PHE A 15 -3.24 4.03 13.23
C PHE A 15 -2.57 5.38 13.48
N ILE A 16 -1.28 5.43 13.14
CA ILE A 16 -0.41 6.58 13.21
C ILE A 16 -0.11 7.01 11.77
N PHE A 17 -0.27 8.30 11.49
CA PHE A 17 0.12 8.89 10.21
C PHE A 17 1.65 8.86 10.06
N ALA A 18 2.15 8.34 8.94
CA ALA A 18 3.58 8.25 8.64
C ALA A 18 4.05 9.19 7.52
N GLY A 19 3.13 9.83 6.79
CA GLY A 19 3.48 10.78 5.73
C GLY A 19 2.68 10.58 4.45
N THR A 20 2.94 11.44 3.48
CA THR A 20 2.24 11.48 2.18
C THR A 20 3.19 11.07 1.06
N PHE A 21 2.69 10.29 0.11
CA PHE A 21 3.42 9.97 -1.11
C PHE A 21 3.55 11.22 -1.99
N GLU A 22 4.67 11.34 -2.70
CA GLU A 22 4.96 12.49 -3.56
C GLU A 22 5.10 12.03 -5.02
N MET A 23 4.61 12.82 -5.97
CA MET A 23 5.01 12.68 -7.38
C MET A 23 6.33 13.41 -7.59
N SER A 24 7.33 12.74 -8.16
CA SER A 24 8.54 13.40 -8.62
C SER A 24 8.41 13.73 -10.10
N GLU A 25 8.69 14.98 -10.46
CA GLU A 25 8.86 15.44 -11.84
C GLU A 25 10.13 14.89 -12.53
N ARG A 26 10.98 14.13 -11.81
CA ARG A 26 12.21 13.59 -12.39
C ARG A 26 11.88 12.33 -13.18
N ALA A 27 12.14 12.40 -14.48
CA ALA A 27 12.18 11.25 -15.35
C ALA A 27 13.09 10.16 -14.75
N SER A 28 12.54 8.96 -14.56
CA SER A 28 13.32 7.82 -14.06
C SER A 28 14.51 7.53 -15.00
N PRO A 29 15.76 7.42 -14.48
CA PRO A 29 16.94 7.12 -15.31
C PRO A 29 16.97 5.68 -15.84
N PHE A 30 15.92 4.88 -15.58
CA PHE A 30 15.85 3.44 -15.85
C PHE A 30 15.36 3.10 -17.28
N MET A 31 15.68 3.93 -18.29
CA MET A 31 15.57 3.54 -19.71
C MET A 31 16.79 2.73 -20.15
N ARG A 32 17.08 1.57 -19.55
CA ARG A 32 18.25 0.76 -19.94
C ARG A 32 18.04 -0.71 -20.30
N ASN A 33 16.82 -1.25 -20.27
CA ASN A 33 16.57 -2.59 -20.81
C ASN A 33 15.44 -2.56 -21.85
N ARG A 34 15.82 -2.46 -23.13
CA ARG A 34 14.94 -2.84 -24.25
C ARG A 34 14.73 -4.36 -24.21
N PRO A 35 13.50 -4.88 -24.22
CA PRO A 35 13.24 -6.23 -24.72
C PRO A 35 13.63 -6.26 -26.20
N ARG A 36 14.33 -7.32 -26.64
CA ARG A 36 14.79 -7.44 -28.04
C ARG A 36 13.67 -7.75 -29.04
N ASP A 37 12.49 -8.20 -28.60
CA ASP A 37 11.44 -8.69 -29.51
C ASP A 37 10.03 -8.40 -29.01
N ILE A 38 9.61 -7.13 -29.07
CA ILE A 38 8.17 -6.80 -29.08
C ILE A 38 7.98 -5.78 -30.21
N SER A 39 7.15 -6.16 -31.19
CA SER A 39 6.82 -5.38 -32.38
C SER A 39 6.54 -3.91 -32.03
N ALA A 40 7.21 -3.01 -32.76
CA ALA A 40 7.32 -1.57 -32.50
C ALA A 40 5.99 -0.78 -32.42
N GLU A 41 4.85 -1.43 -32.66
CA GLU A 41 3.53 -0.79 -32.71
C GLU A 41 2.84 -0.68 -31.35
N ASN A 42 3.19 -1.50 -30.34
CA ASN A 42 2.56 -1.41 -29.02
C ASN A 42 3.28 -0.47 -28.03
N TRP A 43 4.47 0.03 -28.35
CA TRP A 43 5.25 0.89 -27.44
C TRP A 43 4.84 2.38 -27.50
N LYS A 44 4.11 2.80 -28.54
CA LYS A 44 3.84 4.22 -28.81
C LYS A 44 2.80 4.89 -27.90
N MET A 45 2.17 4.20 -26.95
CA MET A 45 1.13 4.79 -26.09
C MET A 45 1.48 5.02 -24.61
N GLU A 46 2.68 4.66 -24.13
CA GLU A 46 3.04 4.92 -22.71
C GLU A 46 4.31 5.79 -22.54
N CYS A 47 4.71 6.54 -23.57
CA CYS A 47 5.64 7.67 -23.41
C CYS A 47 4.90 8.92 -22.89
N GLY A 48 4.15 8.77 -21.80
CA GLY A 48 3.65 9.88 -21.01
C GLY A 48 4.56 10.07 -19.81
N GLU A 49 5.17 11.25 -19.69
CA GLU A 49 5.95 11.78 -18.57
C GLU A 49 6.26 10.79 -17.44
N SER A 50 7.51 10.31 -17.39
CA SER A 50 7.99 9.31 -16.43
C SER A 50 8.12 9.89 -15.02
N HIS A 51 6.99 10.25 -14.42
CA HIS A 51 6.92 10.64 -13.03
C HIS A 51 7.21 9.43 -12.14
N ASP A 52 8.24 9.55 -11.32
CA ASP A 52 8.56 8.55 -10.32
C ASP A 52 7.73 8.80 -9.07
N VAL A 53 7.03 7.77 -8.60
CA VAL A 53 6.26 7.87 -7.36
C VAL A 53 7.25 7.74 -6.22
N ARG A 54 7.31 8.76 -5.38
CA ARG A 54 8.17 8.78 -4.21
C ARG A 54 7.39 8.47 -2.95
N VAL A 55 8.08 7.71 -2.14
CA VAL A 55 7.71 7.42 -0.78
C VAL A 55 7.89 8.61 0.17
N PRO A 56 7.11 8.74 1.26
CA PRO A 56 7.32 9.79 2.25
C PRO A 56 8.75 9.72 2.83
N LYS A 57 9.43 10.86 2.89
CA LYS A 57 10.84 10.94 3.35
C LYS A 57 10.98 10.83 4.88
N ASN A 58 9.94 11.25 5.61
CA ASN A 58 9.92 11.32 7.07
C ASN A 58 8.97 10.28 7.68
N ILE A 59 9.05 9.03 7.23
CA ILE A 59 8.30 7.93 7.85
C ILE A 59 8.83 7.73 9.27
N ASP A 60 8.01 8.00 10.28
CA ASP A 60 8.32 7.63 11.66
C ASP A 60 8.67 6.13 11.69
N PRO A 61 9.93 5.76 11.99
CA PRO A 61 10.33 4.37 11.92
C PRO A 61 9.65 3.61 13.04
N CYS A 62 8.58 2.87 12.72
CA CYS A 62 8.25 1.68 13.49
C CYS A 62 9.24 0.59 13.07
N PRO A 63 10.22 0.20 13.92
CA PRO A 63 11.14 -0.89 13.59
C PRO A 63 10.48 -2.27 13.72
N ASP A 64 9.34 -2.32 14.41
CA ASP A 64 8.59 -3.54 14.73
C ASP A 64 7.72 -4.02 13.56
N ALA A 65 7.22 -5.25 13.70
CA ALA A 65 6.15 -5.77 12.86
C ALA A 65 4.92 -4.85 12.92
N ALA A 66 4.35 -4.54 11.76
CA ALA A 66 3.25 -3.59 11.64
C ALA A 66 2.31 -3.97 10.50
N VAL A 67 1.08 -3.45 10.57
CA VAL A 67 0.18 -3.34 9.40
C VAL A 67 0.08 -1.87 9.02
N TYR A 68 -0.08 -1.60 7.73
CA TYR A 68 -0.16 -0.26 7.18
C TYR A 68 -1.23 -0.16 6.10
N CYS A 69 -1.75 1.05 5.93
CA CYS A 69 -2.76 1.40 4.96
C CYS A 69 -2.23 2.50 4.04
N TRP A 70 -2.63 2.45 2.76
CA TRP A 70 -2.58 3.61 1.88
C TRP A 70 -3.96 4.22 1.80
N VAL A 71 -4.06 5.52 2.08
CA VAL A 71 -5.33 6.23 2.20
C VAL A 71 -5.37 7.34 1.17
N ALA A 72 -6.34 7.31 0.28
CA ALA A 72 -6.57 8.38 -0.69
C ALA A 72 -7.49 9.46 -0.07
N ARG A 73 -7.08 10.73 -0.17
CA ARG A 73 -7.84 11.90 0.27
C ARG A 73 -7.85 12.96 -0.81
N ALA A 74 -9.01 13.56 -1.09
CA ALA A 74 -9.11 14.68 -2.02
C ALA A 74 -8.54 15.96 -1.40
N ASP A 75 -8.80 16.15 -0.11
CA ASP A 75 -8.21 17.20 0.73
C ASP A 75 -8.13 16.71 2.19
N ALA A 76 -7.44 17.48 3.04
CA ALA A 76 -7.21 17.15 4.45
C ALA A 76 -8.48 17.19 5.33
N THR A 77 -9.58 17.76 4.84
CA THR A 77 -10.86 17.90 5.54
C THR A 77 -11.86 16.80 5.19
N VAL A 78 -11.61 16.05 4.11
CA VAL A 78 -12.46 14.96 3.62
C VAL A 78 -12.02 13.62 4.19
N THR A 79 -13.02 12.78 4.47
CA THR A 79 -12.84 11.39 4.90
C THR A 79 -11.98 10.59 3.92
N GLY A 80 -11.00 9.88 4.46
CA GLY A 80 -10.03 9.15 3.67
C GLY A 80 -10.56 7.79 3.28
N THR A 81 -10.31 7.40 2.04
CA THR A 81 -10.63 6.05 1.56
C THR A 81 -9.39 5.19 1.66
N ILE A 82 -9.44 4.13 2.47
CA ILE A 82 -8.39 3.11 2.50
C ILE A 82 -8.41 2.38 1.16
N LYS A 83 -7.33 2.54 0.38
CA LYS A 83 -7.18 1.97 -0.94
C LYS A 83 -6.37 0.68 -0.93
N TYR A 84 -5.42 0.57 -0.01
CA TYR A 84 -4.53 -0.57 0.11
C TYR A 84 -4.22 -0.88 1.58
N VAL A 85 -4.08 -2.16 1.93
CA VAL A 85 -3.60 -2.66 3.22
C VAL A 85 -2.41 -3.57 2.98
N GLY A 86 -1.36 -3.47 3.79
CA GLY A 86 -0.25 -4.40 3.77
C GLY A 86 0.41 -4.59 5.13
N LYS A 87 1.32 -5.57 5.22
CA LYS A 87 2.14 -5.83 6.41
C LYS A 87 3.63 -5.53 6.24
N ALA A 88 4.31 -5.26 7.36
CA ALA A 88 5.73 -4.97 7.39
C ALA A 88 6.43 -5.71 8.54
N GLY A 89 7.06 -6.86 8.25
CA GLY A 89 7.73 -7.70 9.26
C GLY A 89 9.05 -7.20 9.83
N LYS A 90 9.64 -6.15 9.23
CA LYS A 90 10.91 -5.55 9.68
C LYS A 90 10.78 -4.03 9.71
N GLY A 91 9.60 -3.54 10.09
CA GLY A 91 9.28 -2.13 10.12
C GLY A 91 8.77 -1.54 8.82
N VAL A 92 7.92 -0.52 8.97
CA VAL A 92 7.22 0.15 7.88
C VAL A 92 8.21 0.79 6.93
N ARG A 93 9.20 1.54 7.43
CA ARG A 93 10.25 2.19 6.61
C ARG A 93 10.95 1.22 5.65
N LYS A 94 11.32 0.04 6.13
CA LYS A 94 12.01 -0.97 5.29
C LYS A 94 11.07 -1.52 4.21
N ARG A 95 9.83 -1.88 4.59
CA ARG A 95 8.83 -2.34 3.63
C ARG A 95 8.53 -1.27 2.59
N HIS A 96 8.55 -0.02 3.00
CA HIS A 96 8.32 1.11 2.13
C HIS A 96 9.42 1.30 1.08
N GLY A 97 10.70 1.16 1.48
CA GLY A 97 11.81 1.12 0.53
C GLY A 97 11.71 -0.05 -0.47
N GLN A 98 11.17 -1.20 -0.04
CA GLN A 98 10.90 -2.32 -0.94
C GLN A 98 9.84 -1.98 -1.99
N HIS A 99 8.77 -1.26 -1.62
CA HIS A 99 7.78 -0.77 -2.59
C HIS A 99 8.40 0.18 -3.59
N GLN A 100 9.18 1.17 -3.14
CA GLN A 100 9.88 2.10 -4.03
C GLN A 100 10.72 1.36 -5.06
N ASN A 101 11.51 0.36 -4.64
CA ASN A 101 12.32 -0.44 -5.56
C ASN A 101 11.45 -1.31 -6.48
N GLY A 102 10.31 -1.78 -5.97
CA GLY A 102 9.36 -2.58 -6.74
C GLY A 102 8.64 -1.80 -7.85
N PHE A 103 8.47 -0.48 -7.69
CA PHE A 103 7.79 0.39 -8.65
C PHE A 103 8.45 0.43 -10.03
N THR A 104 9.72 0.04 -10.14
CA THR A 104 10.46 -0.03 -11.41
C THR A 104 10.88 -1.44 -11.80
N GLY A 105 10.84 -2.41 -10.86
CA GLY A 105 11.47 -3.71 -11.04
C GLY A 105 10.58 -4.94 -10.84
N SER A 106 9.29 -4.78 -10.51
CA SER A 106 8.39 -5.91 -10.29
C SER A 106 7.00 -5.68 -10.88
N SER A 107 6.32 -6.74 -11.32
CA SER A 107 4.95 -6.65 -11.88
C SER A 107 3.95 -6.06 -10.89
N ALA A 108 3.98 -6.53 -9.64
CA ALA A 108 3.13 -6.01 -8.57
C ALA A 108 3.45 -4.54 -8.23
N GLY A 109 4.73 -4.17 -8.19
CA GLY A 109 5.14 -2.80 -7.93
C GLY A 109 4.80 -1.85 -9.08
N LEU A 110 4.95 -2.26 -10.33
CA LEU A 110 4.53 -1.47 -11.51
C LEU A 110 3.02 -1.21 -11.49
N LYS A 111 2.22 -2.22 -11.11
CA LYS A 111 0.76 -2.06 -10.91
C LYS A 111 0.47 -1.02 -9.81
N ASN A 112 1.12 -1.15 -8.65
CA ASN A 112 0.92 -0.20 -7.54
C ASN A 112 1.33 1.22 -7.92
N ALA A 113 2.44 1.39 -8.64
CA ALA A 113 2.87 2.68 -9.15
C ALA A 113 1.85 3.29 -10.11
N ARG A 114 1.24 2.49 -11.01
CA ARG A 114 0.16 2.95 -11.90
C ARG A 114 -1.07 3.41 -11.11
N LEU A 115 -1.47 2.69 -10.07
CA LEU A 115 -2.60 3.06 -9.20
C LEU A 115 -2.32 4.38 -8.46
N LEU A 116 -1.12 4.54 -7.91
CA LEU A 116 -0.69 5.79 -7.26
C LEU A 116 -0.72 6.97 -8.25
N ARG A 117 -0.13 6.81 -9.45
CA ARG A 117 -0.16 7.84 -10.50
C ARG A 117 -1.59 8.21 -10.91
N ALA A 118 -2.47 7.22 -11.01
CA ALA A 118 -3.88 7.47 -11.34
C ALA A 118 -4.54 8.32 -10.25
N ALA A 119 -4.37 7.96 -8.98
CA ALA A 119 -4.92 8.73 -7.86
C ALA A 119 -4.42 10.19 -7.86
N PHE A 120 -3.12 10.42 -8.10
CA PHE A 120 -2.57 11.77 -8.19
C PHE A 120 -3.14 12.59 -9.34
N ARG A 121 -3.27 11.99 -10.53
CA ARG A 121 -3.89 12.66 -11.69
C ARG A 121 -5.35 13.02 -11.41
N ASP A 122 -6.05 12.18 -10.66
CA ASP A 122 -7.45 12.38 -10.31
C ASP A 122 -7.59 13.35 -9.10
N GLY A 123 -6.50 14.01 -8.67
CA GLY A 123 -6.49 15.06 -7.66
C GLY A 123 -6.37 14.56 -6.21
N TYR A 124 -6.17 13.26 -5.99
CA TYR A 124 -6.02 12.71 -4.65
C TYR A 124 -4.57 12.79 -4.15
N GLN A 125 -4.42 13.08 -2.86
CA GLN A 125 -3.21 12.75 -2.11
C GLN A 125 -3.32 11.32 -1.58
N VAL A 126 -2.18 10.63 -1.50
CA VAL A 126 -2.11 9.29 -0.90
C VAL A 126 -1.25 9.35 0.34
N GLU A 127 -1.81 8.95 1.47
CA GLU A 127 -1.18 8.95 2.79
C GLU A 127 -0.80 7.53 3.19
N LEU A 128 0.29 7.40 3.95
CA LEU A 128 0.70 6.18 4.62
C LEU A 128 0.30 6.26 6.09
N TRP A 129 -0.46 5.29 6.54
CA TRP A 129 -0.86 5.11 7.93
C TRP A 129 -0.38 3.74 8.41
N PHE A 130 0.04 3.61 9.66
CA PHE A 130 0.45 2.31 10.19
C PHE A 130 0.04 2.11 11.64
N ARG A 131 0.01 0.85 12.07
CA ARG A 131 -0.05 0.49 13.48
C ARG A 131 0.91 -0.65 13.76
N LYS A 132 1.49 -0.64 14.95
CA LYS A 132 2.29 -1.78 15.43
C LYS A 132 1.38 -3.00 15.56
N ALA A 133 1.84 -4.13 15.05
CA ALA A 133 1.08 -5.36 15.11
C ALA A 133 1.03 -5.88 16.55
N THR A 134 -0.12 -6.42 16.93
CA THR A 134 -0.31 -7.10 18.21
C THR A 134 0.61 -8.32 18.28
N LYS A 135 1.05 -8.68 19.49
CA LYS A 135 1.74 -9.94 19.75
C LYS A 135 0.81 -10.86 20.53
N ALA A 136 0.89 -12.15 20.24
CA ALA A 136 0.20 -13.19 21.00
C ALA A 136 1.17 -14.32 21.29
N GLU A 137 0.82 -15.16 22.25
CA GLU A 137 1.52 -16.39 22.52
C GLU A 137 0.83 -17.55 21.80
N VAL A 138 1.59 -18.32 21.03
CA VAL A 138 1.11 -19.51 20.31
C VAL A 138 2.09 -20.64 20.60
N PHE A 139 1.62 -21.71 21.25
CA PHE A 139 2.45 -22.82 21.73
C PHE A 139 3.63 -22.38 22.62
N GLY A 140 3.42 -21.39 23.50
CA GLY A 140 4.49 -20.84 24.36
C GLY A 140 5.46 -19.90 23.65
N LEU A 141 5.24 -19.60 22.37
CA LEU A 141 6.10 -18.72 21.57
C LEU A 141 5.41 -17.39 21.28
N GLY A 142 6.10 -16.28 21.57
CA GLY A 142 5.63 -14.94 21.22
C GLY A 142 5.71 -14.69 19.71
N VAL A 143 4.56 -14.55 19.06
CA VAL A 143 4.44 -14.30 17.62
C VAL A 143 3.76 -12.96 17.34
N THR A 144 4.16 -12.31 16.25
CA THR A 144 3.49 -11.07 15.80
C THR A 144 2.29 -11.41 14.92
N LEU A 145 1.14 -10.82 15.19
CA LEU A 145 -0.10 -11.06 14.46
C LEU A 145 -0.23 -10.26 13.16
N GLN A 146 0.84 -9.64 12.65
CA GLN A 146 0.78 -8.76 11.47
C GLN A 146 0.12 -9.40 10.23
N SER A 147 0.26 -10.72 10.03
CA SER A 147 -0.38 -11.40 8.90
C SER A 147 -1.87 -11.57 9.14
N VAL A 148 -2.25 -11.96 10.36
CA VAL A 148 -3.66 -12.11 10.76
C VAL A 148 -4.37 -10.76 10.72
N GLU A 149 -3.71 -9.70 11.21
CA GLU A 149 -4.25 -8.33 11.16
C GLU A 149 -4.40 -7.83 9.72
N GLU A 150 -3.42 -8.06 8.83
CA GLU A 150 -3.51 -7.70 7.41
C GLU A 150 -4.70 -8.40 6.74
N GLU A 151 -4.84 -9.72 6.93
CA GLU A 151 -5.95 -10.51 6.38
C GLU A 151 -7.30 -10.04 6.90
N ALA A 152 -7.43 -9.82 8.21
CA ALA A 152 -8.67 -9.32 8.82
C ALA A 152 -9.04 -7.91 8.32
N LEU A 153 -8.05 -7.02 8.16
CA LEU A 153 -8.28 -5.67 7.63
C LEU A 153 -8.69 -5.69 6.16
N ILE A 154 -8.08 -6.54 5.32
CA ILE A 154 -8.47 -6.69 3.93
C ILE A 154 -9.91 -7.22 3.84
N GLU A 155 -10.25 -8.25 4.62
CA GLU A 155 -11.60 -8.82 4.61
C GLU A 155 -12.64 -7.80 5.10
N HIS A 156 -12.32 -7.03 6.15
CA HIS A 156 -13.24 -6.06 6.72
C HIS A 156 -13.41 -4.80 5.85
N LEU A 157 -12.33 -4.30 5.25
CA LEU A 157 -12.31 -3.00 4.56
C LEU A 157 -12.48 -3.13 3.04
N GLN A 158 -12.30 -4.33 2.48
CA GLN A 158 -12.35 -4.63 1.04
C GLN A 158 -11.61 -3.57 0.17
N PRO A 159 -10.34 -3.25 0.47
CA PRO A 159 -9.62 -2.18 -0.21
C PRO A 159 -9.37 -2.51 -1.69
N GLU A 160 -9.75 -1.60 -2.58
CA GLU A 160 -9.76 -1.81 -4.04
C GLU A 160 -8.39 -2.13 -4.67
N TRP A 161 -7.28 -1.72 -4.05
CA TRP A 161 -5.93 -1.97 -4.58
C TRP A 161 -5.30 -3.24 -4.02
N ASN A 162 -5.90 -3.86 -3.01
CA ASN A 162 -5.58 -5.24 -2.69
C ASN A 162 -6.19 -6.11 -3.78
N VAL A 163 -5.34 -6.63 -4.66
CA VAL A 163 -5.77 -7.62 -5.66
C VAL A 163 -6.37 -8.78 -4.89
N ASN A 164 -7.59 -9.19 -5.23
CA ASN A 164 -8.32 -10.33 -4.64
C ASN A 164 -7.43 -11.58 -4.54
N GLY A 165 -6.64 -11.64 -3.47
CA GLY A 165 -6.14 -12.84 -2.83
C GLY A 165 -7.04 -13.22 -1.66
N CYS A 166 -8.23 -12.60 -1.53
CA CYS A 166 -9.32 -13.15 -0.74
C CYS A 166 -9.62 -14.54 -1.30
N ARG A 167 -8.98 -15.56 -0.72
CA ARG A 167 -9.72 -16.79 -0.45
C ARG A 167 -10.97 -16.31 0.27
N LYS A 168 -12.11 -16.35 -0.42
CA LYS A 168 -13.40 -16.25 0.25
C LYS A 168 -13.34 -17.30 1.35
N PHE A 169 -13.30 -16.88 2.61
CA PHE A 169 -13.53 -17.81 3.71
C PHE A 169 -14.97 -18.27 3.50
N ASP A 170 -15.17 -19.53 3.10
CA ASP A 170 -16.49 -20.06 2.74
C ASP A 170 -17.41 -20.31 3.96
N GLY A 171 -17.03 -19.79 5.13
CA GLY A 171 -17.87 -19.83 6.32
C GLY A 171 -18.09 -21.22 6.89
N THR A 172 -17.37 -22.25 6.43
CA THR A 172 -17.48 -23.60 6.99
C THR A 172 -16.69 -23.66 8.30
N LEU A 173 -17.36 -23.32 9.40
CA LEU A 173 -16.93 -23.73 10.74
C LEU A 173 -16.95 -25.27 10.78
N LEU A 174 -15.80 -25.88 11.05
CA LEU A 174 -15.72 -27.27 11.52
C LEU A 174 -16.18 -27.34 12.98
#